data_AF-A0A317T0K1-F1
#
_entry.id   AF-A0A317T0K1-F1
#
_cell.length_a   1.000
_cell.length_b   1.000
_cell.length_c   1.000
_cell.angle_alpha   90.00
_cell.angle_beta   90.00
_cell.angle_gamma   90.00
#
_symmetry.space_group_name_H-M   'P 1'
#
loop_
_entity.id
_entity.type
_entity.pdbx_description
1 polymer ?
#
loop_
_entity_poly.entity_id
_entity_poly.type
_entity_poly.pdbx_seq_one_letter_code
_entity_poly.pdbx_strand_id
1 'polypeptide(L)'
;MRFLHHRAITAFVCLLTSAAVAETTLASPHRLVPYPIAGGGAAMCTGGTFDACVGDTICAQSFPESCFCQNNAKMRCASACGAAKPELQNCG
;
A
#
# COMPACT_ATOMS: atom_id res chain seq x y z
N MET A 1 51.12 -1.30 -43.50
CA MET A 1 51.37 -1.76 -42.11
C MET A 1 50.59 -0.81 -41.19
N ARG A 2 49.28 -0.97 -40.94
CA ARG A 2 48.58 -1.97 -40.09
C ARG A 2 48.97 -1.97 -38.60
N PHE A 3 49.18 -0.81 -37.96
CA PHE A 3 49.41 -0.78 -36.50
C PHE A 3 48.83 0.42 -35.73
N LEU A 4 47.89 1.20 -36.29
CA LEU A 4 47.26 2.33 -35.57
C LEU A 4 45.75 2.19 -35.34
N HIS A 5 45.05 1.30 -36.05
CA HIS A 5 43.60 1.11 -35.86
C HIS A 5 43.22 0.14 -34.74
N HIS A 6 44.15 -0.66 -34.21
CA HIS A 6 43.82 -1.69 -33.20
C HIS A 6 43.68 -1.16 -31.77
N ARG A 7 44.18 0.04 -31.47
CA ARG A 7 44.10 0.62 -30.11
C ARG A 7 42.88 1.52 -29.88
N ALA A 8 42.27 2.05 -30.94
CA ALA A 8 41.05 2.85 -30.81
C ALA A 8 39.79 1.98 -30.72
N ILE A 9 39.81 0.77 -31.31
CA ILE A 9 38.65 -0.14 -31.33
C ILE A 9 38.50 -0.86 -29.97
N THR A 10 39.59 -1.08 -29.24
CA THR A 10 39.56 -1.77 -27.93
C THR A 10 38.93 -0.94 -26.81
N ALA A 11 38.92 0.39 -26.91
CA ALA A 11 38.24 1.25 -25.94
C ALA A 11 36.71 1.28 -26.16
N PHE A 12 36.26 1.15 -27.40
CA PHE A 12 34.83 1.23 -27.75
C PHE A 12 34.06 -0.03 -27.32
N VAL A 13 34.71 -1.20 -27.36
CA VAL A 13 34.09 -2.48 -26.95
C VAL A 13 33.85 -2.55 -25.43
N CYS A 14 34.67 -1.87 -24.61
CA CYS A 14 34.47 -1.84 -23.16
C CYS A 14 33.30 -0.95 -22.69
N LEU A 15 32.84 0.00 -23.52
CA LEU A 15 31.73 0.89 -23.14
C LEU A 15 30.34 0.28 -23.39
N LEU A 16 30.25 -0.76 -24.24
CA LEU A 16 28.96 -1.36 -24.66
C LEU A 16 28.52 -2.57 -23.80
N THR A 17 29.34 -3.05 -22.86
CA THR A 17 29.00 -4.16 -21.96
C THR A 17 28.44 -3.72 -20.61
N SER A 18 27.92 -2.49 -20.50
CA SER A 18 27.08 -2.08 -19.36
C SER A 18 25.64 -2.59 -19.52
N ALA A 19 25.49 -3.87 -19.86
CA ALA A 19 24.22 -4.58 -19.72
C ALA A 19 24.04 -4.94 -18.24
N ALA A 20 23.81 -3.95 -17.40
CA ALA A 20 23.15 -4.17 -16.11
C ALA A 20 21.66 -4.33 -16.42
N VAL A 21 21.29 -5.53 -16.89
CA VAL A 21 19.93 -6.05 -16.77
C VAL A 21 19.63 -6.16 -15.28
N ALA A 22 19.14 -5.07 -14.70
CA ALA A 22 18.39 -5.12 -13.46
C ALA A 22 17.02 -5.70 -13.81
N GLU A 23 16.99 -7.01 -14.07
CA GLU A 23 15.76 -7.76 -14.09
C GLU A 23 15.17 -7.73 -12.68
N THR A 24 14.01 -7.08 -12.61
CA THR A 24 12.90 -7.42 -11.72
C THR A 24 13.28 -7.70 -10.28
N THR A 25 13.18 -6.66 -9.47
CA THR A 25 12.41 -6.82 -8.24
C THR A 25 11.41 -5.69 -8.17
N LEU A 26 10.26 -5.93 -8.81
CA LEU A 26 8.99 -5.37 -8.34
C LEU A 26 8.73 -6.01 -6.96
N ALA A 27 9.54 -5.65 -5.98
CA ALA A 27 9.22 -5.81 -4.58
C ALA A 27 8.26 -4.68 -4.24
N SER A 28 7.05 -4.75 -4.81
CA SER A 28 5.92 -4.22 -4.07
C SER A 28 5.72 -5.22 -2.94
N PRO A 29 5.98 -4.87 -1.67
CA PRO A 29 5.43 -5.64 -0.59
C PRO A 29 3.92 -5.38 -0.67
N HIS A 30 3.22 -6.14 -1.52
CA HIS A 30 1.97 -6.70 -1.05
C HIS A 30 2.36 -7.61 0.11
N ARG A 31 2.64 -6.97 1.25
CA ARG A 31 2.41 -7.54 2.54
C ARG A 31 0.98 -8.02 2.39
N LEU A 32 0.81 -9.33 2.24
CA LEU A 32 -0.45 -9.99 2.51
C LEU A 32 -0.69 -9.68 3.98
N VAL A 33 -1.15 -8.46 4.26
CA VAL A 33 -1.94 -8.20 5.45
C VAL A 33 -3.02 -9.25 5.32
N PRO A 34 -3.15 -10.17 6.29
CA PRO A 34 -4.25 -11.10 6.29
C PRO A 34 -5.48 -10.23 6.10
N TYR A 35 -6.11 -10.27 4.92
CA TYR A 35 -7.40 -9.63 4.75
C TYR A 35 -8.26 -10.28 5.83
N PRO A 36 -8.74 -9.55 6.85
CA PRO A 36 -9.61 -10.14 7.83
C PRO A 36 -10.85 -10.53 7.04
N ILE A 37 -10.93 -11.82 6.71
CA ILE A 37 -12.08 -12.40 6.05
C ILE A 37 -13.25 -12.04 6.95
N ALA A 38 -14.18 -11.26 6.40
CA ALA A 38 -15.30 -10.67 7.10
C ALA A 38 -16.01 -11.74 7.94
N GLY A 39 -15.65 -11.81 9.21
CA GLY A 39 -15.98 -12.92 10.08
C GLY A 39 -15.84 -12.46 11.51
N GLY A 40 -16.79 -11.64 11.96
CA GLY A 40 -17.19 -11.49 13.37
C GLY A 40 -16.10 -11.29 14.42
N GLY A 41 -14.90 -10.80 14.05
CA GLY A 41 -13.82 -10.56 14.99
C GLY A 41 -14.05 -9.25 15.74
N ALA A 42 -13.78 -9.25 17.05
CA ALA A 42 -13.72 -8.03 17.85
C ALA A 42 -12.91 -6.97 17.11
N ALA A 43 -13.43 -5.74 17.03
CA ALA A 43 -12.71 -4.64 16.42
C ALA A 43 -11.36 -4.49 17.12
N MET A 44 -10.28 -4.80 16.41
CA MET A 44 -8.92 -4.55 16.87
C MET A 44 -8.52 -3.14 16.43
N CYS A 45 -7.71 -2.47 17.23
CA CYS A 45 -7.09 -1.21 16.82
C CYS A 45 -6.02 -1.48 15.76
N THR A 46 -6.45 -1.81 14.53
CA THR A 46 -5.55 -2.11 13.42
C THR A 46 -4.71 -0.87 13.12
N GLY A 47 -3.41 -1.09 12.91
CA GLY A 47 -2.45 0.01 12.74
C GLY A 47 -2.16 0.83 14.01
N GLY A 48 -2.69 0.44 15.18
CA GLY A 48 -2.40 1.05 16.48
C GLY A 48 -2.95 2.46 16.69
N THR A 49 -3.69 3.00 15.72
CA THR A 49 -4.28 4.34 15.79
C THR A 49 -5.70 4.33 15.23
N PHE A 50 -6.51 5.31 15.66
CA PHE A 50 -7.89 5.48 15.19
C PHE A 50 -7.96 5.65 13.65
N ASP A 51 -7.15 6.55 13.08
CA ASP A 51 -7.15 6.82 11.65
C ASP A 51 -6.71 5.64 10.80
N ALA A 52 -5.71 4.86 11.27
CA ALA A 52 -5.31 3.65 10.58
C ALA A 52 -6.45 2.61 10.56
N CYS A 53 -7.11 2.39 11.71
CA CYS A 53 -8.24 1.48 11.81
C CYS A 53 -9.41 1.90 10.90
N VAL A 54 -9.73 3.19 10.85
CA VAL A 54 -10.78 3.69 9.96
C VAL A 54 -10.37 3.54 8.49
N GLY A 55 -9.11 3.85 8.16
CA GLY A 55 -8.56 3.72 6.80
C GLY A 55 -8.46 2.28 6.30
N ASP A 56 -8.31 1.30 7.20
CA ASP A 56 -8.35 -0.12 6.88
C ASP A 56 -9.79 -0.62 6.57
N THR A 57 -10.81 0.17 6.89
CA THR A 57 -12.21 -0.22 6.62
C THR A 57 -12.59 0.10 5.17
N ILE A 58 -12.91 -0.94 4.41
CA ILE A 58 -13.39 -0.80 3.03
C ILE A 58 -14.92 -0.72 3.02
N CYS A 59 -15.45 0.38 2.50
CA CYS A 59 -16.88 0.63 2.38
C CYS A 59 -17.37 0.54 0.94
N ALA A 60 -18.66 0.27 0.76
CA ALA A 60 -19.31 0.43 -0.55
C ALA A 60 -19.19 1.90 -0.98
N GLN A 61 -18.98 2.14 -2.29
CA GLN A 61 -18.85 3.49 -2.85
C GLN A 61 -20.20 4.06 -3.30
N SER A 62 -21.27 3.69 -2.61
CA SER A 62 -22.65 4.10 -2.94
C SER A 62 -23.30 4.73 -1.71
N PHE A 63 -23.88 5.91 -1.87
CA PHE A 63 -24.66 6.56 -0.81
C PHE A 63 -26.07 5.95 -0.74
N PRO A 64 -26.65 5.71 0.46
CA PRO A 64 -26.14 6.05 1.80
C PRO A 64 -25.27 4.97 2.45
N GLU A 65 -25.12 3.80 1.84
CA GLU A 65 -24.37 2.67 2.40
C GLU A 65 -22.93 3.04 2.79
N SER A 66 -22.26 3.86 1.98
CA SER A 66 -20.91 4.36 2.24
C SER A 66 -20.81 5.17 3.53
N CYS A 67 -21.85 5.96 3.85
CA CYS A 67 -21.91 6.81 5.02
C CYS A 67 -22.14 5.98 6.29
N PHE A 68 -23.11 5.06 6.25
CA PHE A 68 -23.37 4.17 7.37
C PHE A 68 -22.16 3.29 7.69
N CYS A 69 -21.49 2.78 6.67
CA CYS A 69 -20.27 2.01 6.83
C CYS A 69 -19.15 2.82 7.50
N GLN A 70 -18.88 4.04 7.03
CA GLN A 70 -17.87 4.91 7.64
C GLN A 70 -18.20 5.29 9.08
N ASN A 71 -19.47 5.59 9.38
CA ASN A 71 -19.90 5.87 10.75
C ASN A 71 -19.70 4.65 11.66
N ASN A 72 -19.99 3.45 11.17
CA ASN A 72 -19.78 2.22 11.91
C ASN A 72 -18.29 1.95 12.14
N ALA A 73 -17.45 2.18 11.13
CA ALA A 73 -15.99 2.09 11.23
C ALA A 73 -15.45 3.01 12.32
N LYS A 74 -15.84 4.29 12.29
CA LYS A 74 -15.47 5.27 13.31
C LYS A 74 -15.86 4.80 14.72
N MET A 75 -17.09 4.34 14.91
CA MET A 75 -17.55 3.87 16.22
C MET A 75 -16.76 2.65 16.72
N ARG A 76 -16.54 1.66 15.84
CA ARG A 76 -15.77 0.46 16.17
C ARG A 76 -14.32 0.79 16.49
N CYS A 77 -13.67 1.60 15.66
CA CYS A 77 -12.28 2.00 15.84
C CYS A 77 -12.07 2.88 17.06
N ALA A 78 -13.01 3.79 17.36
CA ALA A 78 -12.93 4.60 18.57
C ALA A 78 -13.01 3.71 19.82
N SER A 79 -13.92 2.74 19.85
CA SER A 79 -14.03 1.78 20.95
C SER A 79 -12.80 0.87 21.05
N ALA A 80 -12.28 0.40 19.91
CA ALA A 80 -11.14 -0.52 19.88
C ALA A 80 -9.81 0.14 20.26
N CYS A 81 -9.62 1.40 19.86
CA CYS A 81 -8.40 2.17 20.11
C CYS A 81 -8.48 3.03 21.38
N GLY A 82 -9.60 3.01 22.12
CA GLY A 82 -9.81 3.90 23.27
C GLY A 82 -9.80 5.39 22.90
N ALA A 83 -10.19 5.73 21.67
CA ALA A 83 -10.24 7.11 21.20
C ALA A 83 -11.52 7.81 21.69
N ALA A 84 -11.52 9.14 21.62
CA ALA A 84 -12.71 9.93 21.92
C ALA A 84 -13.89 9.54 21.00
N LYS A 85 -15.11 9.75 21.49
CA LYS A 85 -16.33 9.48 20.70
C LYS A 85 -16.28 10.31 19.41
N PRO A 86 -16.33 9.68 18.22
CA PRO A 86 -16.16 10.37 16.96
C PRO A 86 -17.44 11.11 16.56
N GLU A 87 -17.28 12.16 15.77
CA GLU A 87 -18.39 12.79 15.06
C GLU A 87 -18.84 11.90 13.89
N LEU A 88 -20.15 11.67 13.84
CA LEU A 88 -20.79 10.86 12.81
C LEU A 88 -21.47 11.76 11.78
N GLN A 89 -21.38 11.36 10.52
CA GLN A 89 -22.06 12.05 9.42
C GLN A 89 -23.57 11.78 9.47
N ASN A 90 -24.38 12.76 9.06
CA ASN A 90 -25.79 12.50 8.79
C ASN A 90 -25.92 11.77 7.44
N CYS A 91 -26.48 10.56 7.45
CA CYS A 91 -26.59 9.71 6.27
C CYS A 91 -27.95 9.80 5.55
N GLY A 92 -28.86 10.66 6.01
CA GLY A 92 -30.19 10.86 5.41
C GLY A 92 -31.23 11.26 6.43
#